data_AF-A0A553NYI1-F1
#
_entry.id   AF-A0A553NYI1-F1
#
_cell.length_a   1.000
_cell.length_b   1.000
_cell.length_c   1.000
_cell.angle_alpha   90.00
_cell.angle_beta   90.00
_cell.angle_gamma   90.00
#
_symmetry.space_group_name_H-M   'P 1'
#
loop_
_entity.id
_entity.type
_entity.pdbx_description
1 polymer ?
#
loop_
_entity_poly.entity_id
_entity_poly.type
_entity_poly.pdbx_seq_one_letter_code
_entity_poly.pdbx_strand_id
1 'polypeptide(L)'
;MIGAGAAPWTFLSRIEQMMTNILIDPQGQVLKQNTKIARTFDDNNEYEVINLPETEHKMSILSNLLMSEGRPGPVLAIKCKKRIGPDNFVTALRKVLVENYPKDSIGLGGTFVVQTGKVKVHIMPELSSCPLTTDAQVENWLKFFEINAPFTCLSVLVSNDPGLDLRVEHSHGFNDRGDGGHYHYDTTPDETEYLAYYSVAQHVCRIDRPVESHQIGRD
;
A
#
# COMPACT_ATOMS: atom_id res chain seq x y z
N MET A 1 -13.27 3.58 2.44
CA MET A 1 -12.21 2.57 2.70
C MET A 1 -11.09 2.80 1.72
N ILE A 2 -9.85 2.88 2.20
CA ILE A 2 -8.65 3.02 1.36
C ILE A 2 -7.55 2.06 1.80
N GLY A 3 -6.64 1.68 0.90
CA GLY A 3 -5.44 0.93 1.30
C GLY A 3 -4.77 0.17 0.16
N ALA A 4 -4.00 -0.84 0.56
CA ALA A 4 -3.16 -1.65 -0.31
C ALA A 4 -3.54 -3.13 -0.21
N GLY A 5 -3.53 -3.86 -1.33
CA GLY A 5 -3.85 -5.27 -1.33
C GLY A 5 -3.63 -5.93 -2.68
N ALA A 6 -4.04 -7.19 -2.78
CA ALA A 6 -3.97 -7.96 -4.03
C ALA A 6 -5.30 -7.91 -4.79
N ALA A 7 -5.20 -7.66 -6.09
CA ALA A 7 -6.34 -7.54 -6.99
C ALA A 7 -7.16 -8.84 -7.08
N PRO A 8 -8.47 -8.73 -7.38
CA PRO A 8 -9.33 -9.90 -7.49
C PRO A 8 -8.91 -10.79 -8.65
N TRP A 9 -8.37 -11.96 -8.31
CA TRP A 9 -7.97 -12.99 -9.29
C TRP A 9 -9.14 -13.41 -10.19
N THR A 10 -10.37 -13.37 -9.69
CA THR A 10 -11.57 -13.69 -10.49
C THR A 10 -11.86 -12.66 -11.60
N PHE A 11 -11.28 -11.46 -11.51
CA PHE A 11 -11.43 -10.41 -12.51
C PHE A 11 -10.29 -10.44 -13.54
N LEU A 12 -9.05 -10.61 -13.08
CA LEU A 12 -7.87 -10.57 -13.97
C LEU A 12 -7.34 -11.93 -14.40
N SER A 13 -7.86 -13.02 -13.83
CA SER A 13 -7.24 -14.36 -13.88
C SER A 13 -5.78 -14.38 -13.37
N ARG A 14 -5.39 -13.34 -12.63
CA ARG A 14 -4.04 -13.08 -12.09
C ARG A 14 -4.14 -12.24 -10.81
N ILE A 15 -3.08 -12.19 -10.02
CA ILE A 15 -3.02 -11.41 -8.78
C ILE A 15 -2.04 -10.27 -8.99
N GLU A 16 -2.50 -9.06 -8.75
CA GLU A 16 -1.82 -7.82 -9.13
C GLU A 16 -1.92 -6.79 -8.00
N GLN A 17 -1.26 -5.65 -8.13
CA GLN A 17 -1.29 -4.63 -7.08
C GLN A 17 -2.59 -3.83 -7.13
N MET A 18 -3.35 -3.86 -6.03
CA MET A 18 -4.62 -3.15 -5.89
C MET A 18 -4.49 -1.96 -4.95
N MET A 19 -4.95 -0.79 -5.42
CA MET A 19 -5.04 0.47 -4.70
C MET A 19 -6.51 0.70 -4.33
N THR A 20 -6.97 0.07 -3.24
CA THR A 20 -8.39 0.09 -2.84
C THR A 20 -8.83 1.51 -2.52
N ASN A 21 -9.89 1.99 -3.16
CA ASN A 21 -10.51 3.27 -2.87
C ASN A 21 -12.01 3.21 -3.14
N ILE A 22 -12.78 2.88 -2.11
CA ILE A 22 -14.23 2.68 -2.22
C ILE A 22 -14.99 3.47 -1.16
N LEU A 23 -16.15 3.99 -1.56
CA LEU A 23 -17.15 4.54 -0.67
C LEU A 23 -18.26 3.50 -0.51
N ILE A 24 -18.55 3.13 0.74
CA ILE A 24 -19.57 2.14 1.10
C ILE A 24 -20.54 2.84 2.05
N ASP A 25 -21.83 2.59 1.90
CA ASP A 25 -22.85 3.06 2.83
C ASP A 25 -22.96 2.14 4.07
N PRO A 26 -23.72 2.54 5.11
CA PRO A 26 -23.91 1.72 6.31
C PRO A 26 -24.60 0.37 6.07
N GLN A 27 -25.28 0.19 4.93
CA GLN A 27 -25.94 -1.06 4.54
C GLN A 27 -24.99 -2.00 3.79
N GLY A 28 -23.76 -1.58 3.52
CA GLY A 28 -22.75 -2.34 2.80
C GLY A 28 -22.81 -2.16 1.28
N GLN A 29 -23.62 -1.25 0.75
CA GLN A 29 -23.68 -0.94 -0.67
C GLN A 29 -22.51 -0.04 -1.07
N VAL A 30 -21.78 -0.43 -2.12
CA VAL A 30 -20.75 0.42 -2.72
C VAL A 30 -21.41 1.56 -3.48
N LEU A 31 -21.20 2.78 -3.00
CA LEU A 31 -21.69 4.02 -3.62
C LEU A 31 -20.72 4.58 -4.65
N LYS A 32 -19.41 4.31 -4.49
CA LYS A 32 -18.38 4.74 -5.42
C LYS A 32 -17.21 3.77 -5.44
N GLN A 33 -16.80 3.37 -6.64
CA GLN A 33 -15.64 2.52 -6.88
C GLN A 33 -14.56 3.31 -7.62
N ASN A 34 -13.45 3.63 -6.94
CA ASN A 34 -12.26 4.28 -7.54
C ASN A 34 -10.99 3.43 -7.39
N THR A 35 -11.15 2.16 -7.06
CA THR A 35 -10.03 1.23 -6.91
C THR A 35 -9.30 1.09 -8.24
N LYS A 36 -7.98 1.16 -8.16
CA LYS A 36 -7.10 0.96 -9.30
C LYS A 36 -6.31 -0.33 -9.13
N ILE A 37 -5.88 -0.89 -10.26
CA ILE A 37 -4.98 -2.05 -10.29
C ILE A 37 -3.81 -1.70 -11.19
N ALA A 38 -2.58 -1.91 -10.71
CA ALA A 38 -1.38 -1.92 -11.53
C ALA A 38 -1.05 -3.36 -11.89
N ARG A 39 -0.93 -3.68 -13.18
CA ARG A 39 -0.64 -5.03 -13.69
C ARG A 39 0.49 -5.05 -14.70
N THR A 40 1.28 -6.12 -14.73
CA THR A 40 2.32 -6.33 -15.74
C THR A 40 1.86 -7.20 -16.91
N PHE A 41 2.52 -7.02 -18.05
CA PHE A 41 2.51 -7.95 -19.18
C PHE A 41 3.82 -8.73 -19.16
N ASP A 42 3.74 -10.06 -18.99
CA ASP A 42 4.93 -10.88 -18.73
C ASP A 42 5.87 -10.97 -19.94
N ASP A 43 5.36 -10.71 -21.14
CA ASP A 43 6.10 -10.83 -22.41
C ASP A 43 7.12 -9.71 -22.65
N ASN A 44 6.94 -8.52 -22.06
CA ASN A 44 7.71 -7.32 -22.43
C ASN A 44 8.04 -6.35 -21.26
N ASN A 45 7.81 -6.74 -20.00
CA ASN A 45 7.96 -5.88 -18.82
C ASN A 45 7.15 -4.56 -18.91
N GLU A 46 6.18 -4.47 -19.81
CA GLU A 46 5.23 -3.37 -19.81
C GLU A 46 4.27 -3.55 -18.63
N TYR A 47 3.68 -2.43 -18.21
CA TYR A 47 2.62 -2.43 -17.21
C TYR A 47 1.56 -1.41 -17.58
N GLU A 48 0.41 -1.55 -16.94
CA GLU A 48 -0.63 -0.54 -17.01
C GLU A 48 -1.36 -0.40 -15.68
N VAL A 49 -2.01 0.75 -15.50
CA VAL A 49 -2.94 0.99 -14.41
C VAL A 49 -4.37 1.11 -14.94
N ILE A 50 -5.24 0.25 -14.46
CA ILE A 50 -6.66 0.22 -14.82
C ILE A 50 -7.54 0.56 -13.61
N ASN A 51 -8.75 1.04 -13.87
CA ASN A 51 -9.78 1.17 -12.84
C ASN A 51 -10.60 -0.13 -12.78
N LEU A 52 -10.94 -0.58 -11.58
CA LEU A 52 -11.95 -1.63 -11.43
C LEU A 52 -13.32 -1.10 -11.89
N PRO A 53 -14.13 -1.93 -12.58
CA PRO A 53 -15.50 -1.56 -12.92
C PRO A 53 -16.34 -1.36 -11.66
N GLU A 54 -17.40 -0.56 -11.77
CA GLU A 54 -18.29 -0.24 -10.65
C GLU A 54 -18.93 -1.48 -9.99
N THR A 55 -18.99 -2.61 -10.70
CA THR A 55 -19.59 -3.87 -10.24
C THR A 55 -18.61 -4.83 -9.58
N GLU A 56 -17.31 -4.55 -9.58
CA GLU A 56 -16.28 -5.43 -8.99
C GLU A 56 -15.72 -4.81 -7.72
N HIS A 57 -15.90 -5.49 -6.59
CA HIS A 57 -15.54 -5.03 -5.24
C HIS A 57 -14.65 -6.04 -4.49
N LYS A 58 -14.30 -7.16 -5.11
CA LYS A 58 -13.53 -8.22 -4.49
C LYS A 58 -12.05 -7.83 -4.37
N MET A 59 -11.37 -8.56 -3.50
CA MET A 59 -9.94 -8.55 -3.27
C MET A 59 -9.47 -9.99 -3.07
N SER A 60 -8.18 -10.25 -3.28
CA SER A 60 -7.62 -11.60 -3.14
C SER A 60 -6.42 -11.60 -2.19
N ILE A 61 -6.17 -12.75 -1.55
CA ILE A 61 -5.02 -13.06 -0.68
C ILE A 61 -4.88 -12.16 0.57
N LEU A 62 -4.64 -10.87 0.38
CA LEU A 62 -4.34 -9.93 1.46
C LEU A 62 -4.86 -8.53 1.13
N SER A 63 -5.18 -7.79 2.18
CA SER A 63 -5.46 -6.35 2.11
C SER A 63 -5.19 -5.69 3.46
N ASN A 64 -4.57 -4.52 3.42
CA ASN A 64 -4.32 -3.65 4.56
C ASN A 64 -5.09 -2.35 4.33
N LEU A 65 -6.10 -2.09 5.15
CA LEU A 65 -7.14 -1.12 4.85
C LEU A 65 -7.37 -0.17 6.01
N LEU A 66 -7.53 1.11 5.70
CA LEU A 66 -8.19 2.09 6.56
C LEU A 66 -9.69 2.14 6.20
N MET A 67 -10.53 2.00 7.23
CA MET A 67 -11.95 2.29 7.16
C MET A 67 -12.28 3.53 7.99
N SER A 68 -13.07 4.43 7.41
CA SER A 68 -13.58 5.63 8.08
C SER A 68 -14.90 6.05 7.43
N GLU A 69 -15.63 6.95 8.08
CA GLU A 69 -16.87 7.54 7.55
C GLU A 69 -16.61 8.53 6.40
N GLY A 70 -15.35 8.83 6.07
CA GLY A 70 -14.99 9.77 5.00
C GLY A 70 -15.42 11.22 5.23
N ARG A 71 -15.71 11.60 6.47
CA ARG A 71 -16.15 12.95 6.84
C ARG A 71 -14.97 13.91 7.01
N PRO A 72 -15.16 15.23 6.76
CA PRO A 72 -14.19 16.24 7.16
C PRO A 72 -13.93 16.22 8.67
N GLY A 73 -12.69 16.52 9.07
CA GLY A 73 -12.30 16.58 10.48
C GLY A 73 -10.80 16.79 10.66
N PRO A 74 -10.33 16.87 11.91
CA PRO A 74 -8.90 16.94 12.22
C PRO A 74 -8.16 15.71 11.70
N VAL A 75 -7.02 15.94 11.05
CA VAL A 75 -6.11 14.90 10.56
C VAL A 75 -4.67 15.29 10.88
N LEU A 76 -3.78 14.30 10.94
CA LEU A 76 -2.35 14.55 11.02
C LEU A 76 -1.85 14.95 9.63
N ALA A 77 -1.59 16.24 9.44
CA ALA A 77 -0.98 16.77 8.22
C ALA A 77 0.55 16.77 8.37
N ILE A 78 1.25 16.08 7.47
CA ILE A 78 2.70 15.95 7.48
C ILE A 78 3.25 16.53 6.19
N LYS A 79 4.19 17.48 6.32
CA LYS A 79 4.94 18.05 5.21
C LYS A 79 6.40 17.87 5.51
N CYS A 80 7.10 17.12 4.67
CA CYS A 80 8.54 16.98 4.77
C CYS A 80 9.16 16.99 3.38
N LYS A 81 10.43 17.37 3.34
CA LYS A 81 11.22 17.41 2.12
C LYS A 81 12.63 16.99 2.43
N LYS A 82 13.34 16.53 1.41
CA LYS A 82 14.72 16.06 1.48
C LYS A 82 14.89 14.94 2.52
N ARG A 83 15.03 13.71 2.06
CA ARG A 83 15.33 12.58 2.94
C ARG A 83 16.80 12.63 3.37
N ILE A 84 17.02 12.81 4.68
CA ILE A 84 18.37 12.93 5.28
C ILE A 84 18.86 11.65 5.98
N GLY A 85 18.03 10.61 6.01
CA GLY A 85 18.31 9.34 6.68
C GLY A 85 18.03 8.13 5.79
N PRO A 86 18.35 6.93 6.27
CA PRO A 86 18.17 5.70 5.49
C PRO A 86 16.69 5.31 5.33
N ASP A 87 15.82 5.73 6.25
CA ASP A 87 14.44 5.28 6.31
C ASP A 87 13.56 5.96 5.26
N ASN A 88 12.71 5.17 4.59
CA ASN A 88 11.66 5.70 3.73
C ASN A 88 10.62 6.48 4.56
N PHE A 89 9.72 7.20 3.89
CA PHE A 89 8.73 8.05 4.54
C PHE A 89 7.86 7.28 5.56
N VAL A 90 7.34 6.11 5.19
CA VAL A 90 6.43 5.30 6.02
C VAL A 90 7.18 4.68 7.20
N THR A 91 8.38 4.14 6.97
CA THR A 91 9.24 3.56 8.00
C THR A 91 9.67 4.62 9.02
N ALA A 92 10.01 5.83 8.57
CA ALA A 92 10.37 6.93 9.46
C ALA A 92 9.20 7.30 10.40
N LEU A 93 7.97 7.37 9.88
CA LEU A 93 6.77 7.59 10.71
C LEU A 93 6.56 6.45 11.72
N ARG A 94 6.66 5.20 11.28
CA ARG A 94 6.47 4.04 12.15
C ARG A 94 7.50 4.04 13.28
N LYS A 95 8.78 4.25 12.97
CA LYS A 95 9.86 4.27 13.97
C LYS A 95 9.68 5.36 15.01
N VAL A 96 9.29 6.57 14.61
CA VAL A 96 8.98 7.66 15.57
C VAL A 96 7.85 7.25 16.52
N LEU A 97 6.81 6.57 16.04
CA LEU A 97 5.74 6.07 16.91
C LEU A 97 6.23 4.99 17.88
N VAL A 98 7.07 4.06 17.42
CA VAL A 98 7.66 3.02 18.28
C VAL A 98 8.52 3.63 19.38
N GLU A 99 9.35 4.63 19.04
CA GLU A 99 10.24 5.30 20.00
C GLU A 99 9.46 6.08 21.08
N ASN A 100 8.39 6.77 20.69
CA ASN A 100 7.62 7.62 21.59
C ASN A 100 6.52 6.86 22.36
N TYR A 101 6.02 5.75 21.82
CA TYR A 101 4.95 4.94 22.40
C TYR A 101 5.31 3.44 22.38
N PRO A 102 6.40 3.03 23.05
CA PRO A 102 6.96 1.68 22.92
C PRO A 102 6.06 0.58 23.50
N LYS A 103 5.08 0.93 24.34
CA LYS A 103 4.14 -0.01 24.96
C LYS A 103 2.80 -0.10 24.22
N ASP A 104 2.59 0.77 23.24
CA ASP A 104 1.32 0.88 22.53
C ASP A 104 1.46 0.40 21.08
N SER A 105 0.36 -0.13 20.54
CA SER A 105 0.20 -0.44 19.11
C SER A 105 -0.64 0.66 18.46
N ILE A 106 0.02 1.59 17.78
CA ILE A 106 -0.62 2.73 17.13
C ILE A 106 -0.76 2.43 15.65
N GLY A 107 -2.00 2.35 15.17
CA GLY A 107 -2.32 2.24 13.75
C GLY A 107 -2.52 3.61 13.13
N LEU A 108 -1.86 3.88 12.00
CA LEU A 108 -2.17 5.03 11.14
C LEU A 108 -2.65 4.53 9.78
N GLY A 109 -3.64 5.23 9.22
CA GLY A 109 -4.06 5.03 7.84
C GLY A 109 -4.33 6.37 7.18
N GLY A 110 -4.13 6.46 5.87
CA GLY A 110 -4.32 7.72 5.17
C GLY A 110 -3.78 7.71 3.75
N THR A 111 -3.45 8.90 3.29
CA THR A 111 -2.83 9.10 1.98
C THR A 111 -1.61 10.01 2.11
N PHE A 112 -0.62 9.77 1.27
CA PHE A 112 0.45 10.73 1.03
C PHE A 112 0.70 10.87 -0.46
N VAL A 113 1.19 12.02 -0.86
CA VAL A 113 1.68 12.28 -2.20
C VAL A 113 3.16 12.60 -2.14
N VAL A 114 3.93 11.90 -2.97
CA VAL A 114 5.29 12.32 -3.34
C VAL A 114 5.11 13.40 -4.39
N GLN A 115 5.37 14.65 -4.04
CA GLN A 115 5.10 15.82 -4.88
C GLN A 115 6.20 16.02 -5.93
N THR A 116 7.44 15.72 -5.58
CA THR A 116 8.65 15.87 -6.41
C THR A 116 9.58 14.68 -6.25
N GLY A 117 10.47 14.48 -7.24
CA GLY A 117 11.40 13.38 -7.26
C GLY A 117 10.83 12.10 -7.87
N LYS A 118 11.34 10.95 -7.45
CA LYS A 118 10.98 9.63 -7.96
C LYS A 118 10.83 8.61 -6.84
N VAL A 119 10.09 7.55 -7.13
CA VAL A 119 9.88 6.41 -6.21
C VAL A 119 10.24 5.10 -6.88
N LYS A 120 10.80 4.17 -6.11
CA LYS A 120 10.85 2.75 -6.47
C LYS A 120 9.51 2.12 -6.11
N VAL A 121 8.94 1.38 -7.04
CA VAL A 121 7.77 0.53 -6.79
C VAL A 121 8.02 -0.87 -7.33
N HIS A 122 7.16 -1.81 -6.94
CA HIS A 122 7.03 -3.07 -7.68
C HIS A 122 5.60 -3.38 -8.09
N ILE A 123 5.48 -4.21 -9.12
CA ILE A 123 4.24 -4.85 -9.55
C ILE A 123 4.53 -6.36 -9.58
N MET A 124 3.60 -7.16 -9.08
CA MET A 124 3.72 -8.62 -9.12
C MET A 124 3.54 -9.10 -10.57
N PRO A 125 4.38 -10.01 -11.09
CA PRO A 125 4.07 -10.71 -12.34
C PRO A 125 3.12 -11.89 -12.07
N GLU A 126 2.94 -12.77 -13.06
CA GLU A 126 2.24 -14.03 -12.86
C GLU A 126 2.81 -14.84 -11.67
N LEU A 127 1.93 -15.57 -10.97
CA LEU A 127 2.30 -16.37 -9.80
C LEU A 127 3.41 -17.36 -10.14
N SER A 128 4.38 -17.47 -9.24
CA SER A 128 5.50 -18.40 -9.40
C SER A 128 5.00 -19.84 -9.49
N SER A 129 5.56 -20.59 -10.45
CA SER A 129 5.32 -22.03 -10.61
C SER A 129 6.02 -22.88 -9.54
N CYS A 130 6.92 -22.29 -8.76
CA CYS A 130 7.60 -22.92 -7.64
C CYS A 130 7.52 -22.08 -6.35
N PRO A 131 7.62 -22.69 -5.16
CA PRO A 131 7.61 -21.95 -3.90
C PRO A 131 8.75 -20.93 -3.81
N LEU A 132 8.41 -19.71 -3.41
CA LEU A 132 9.37 -18.65 -3.06
C LEU A 132 9.57 -18.69 -1.54
N THR A 133 10.71 -19.22 -1.12
CA THR A 133 11.01 -19.58 0.29
C THR A 133 12.00 -18.62 0.97
N THR A 134 12.46 -17.58 0.28
CA THR A 134 13.34 -16.55 0.83
C THR A 134 12.97 -15.17 0.30
N ASP A 135 13.31 -14.10 1.03
CA ASP A 135 13.08 -12.73 0.55
C ASP A 135 13.83 -12.46 -0.77
N ALA A 136 15.03 -13.00 -0.93
CA ALA A 136 15.76 -12.90 -2.19
C ALA A 136 15.03 -13.59 -3.36
N GLN A 137 14.34 -14.71 -3.13
CA GLN A 137 13.53 -15.35 -4.16
C GLN A 137 12.29 -14.51 -4.49
N VAL A 138 11.65 -13.91 -3.49
CA VAL A 138 10.52 -12.97 -3.70
C VAL A 138 10.99 -11.74 -4.48
N GLU A 139 12.08 -11.11 -4.06
CA GLU A 139 12.64 -9.92 -4.71
C GLU A 139 13.02 -10.20 -6.18
N ASN A 140 13.66 -11.34 -6.47
CA ASN A 140 13.99 -11.70 -7.84
C ASN A 140 12.76 -12.00 -8.72
N TRP A 141 11.65 -12.41 -8.12
CA TRP A 141 10.39 -12.64 -8.83
C TRP A 141 9.65 -11.32 -9.12
N LEU A 142 9.67 -10.36 -8.19
CA LEU A 142 8.99 -9.07 -8.35
C LEU A 142 9.56 -8.22 -9.50
N LYS A 143 8.69 -7.44 -10.15
CA LYS A 143 9.09 -6.48 -11.20
C LYS A 143 9.16 -5.08 -10.62
N PHE A 144 10.36 -4.50 -10.61
CA PHE A 144 10.61 -3.18 -10.04
C PHE A 144 10.65 -2.09 -11.09
N PHE A 145 10.11 -0.93 -10.73
CA PHE A 145 10.02 0.25 -11.59
C PHE A 145 10.41 1.51 -10.82
N GLU A 146 10.95 2.49 -11.52
CA GLU A 146 11.17 3.84 -10.99
C GLU A 146 10.13 4.79 -11.61
N ILE A 147 9.29 5.40 -10.78
CA ILE A 147 8.18 6.26 -11.20
C ILE A 147 8.45 7.70 -10.79
N ASN A 148 8.20 8.64 -11.70
CA ASN A 148 8.29 10.07 -11.42
C ASN A 148 7.10 10.57 -10.60
N ALA A 149 7.33 11.54 -9.72
CA ALA A 149 6.29 12.31 -9.05
C ALA A 149 5.45 13.16 -10.05
N PRO A 150 4.24 13.63 -9.68
CA PRO A 150 3.52 13.30 -8.46
C PRO A 150 3.08 11.83 -8.42
N PHE A 151 3.14 11.21 -7.24
CA PHE A 151 2.71 9.84 -7.00
C PHE A 151 1.90 9.76 -5.70
N THR A 152 0.63 9.38 -5.79
CA THR A 152 -0.30 9.33 -4.65
C THR A 152 -0.36 7.92 -4.10
N CYS A 153 -0.05 7.76 -2.82
CA CYS A 153 -0.08 6.49 -2.10
C CYS A 153 -1.26 6.43 -1.14
N LEU A 154 -1.88 5.25 -1.05
CA LEU A 154 -2.81 4.85 -0.01
C LEU A 154 -2.02 3.99 0.98
N SER A 155 -1.93 4.46 2.21
CA SER A 155 -0.95 3.97 3.18
C SER A 155 -1.61 3.51 4.47
N VAL A 156 -1.16 2.36 4.96
CA VAL A 156 -1.51 1.80 6.27
C VAL A 156 -0.22 1.38 6.96
N LEU A 157 -0.09 1.72 8.24
CA LEU A 157 0.99 1.26 9.09
C LEU A 157 0.51 0.99 10.52
N VAL A 158 1.23 0.16 11.25
CA VAL A 158 1.09 -0.02 12.70
C VAL A 158 2.48 0.02 13.34
N SER A 159 2.62 0.75 14.46
CA SER A 159 3.92 0.92 15.14
C SER A 159 4.53 -0.42 15.53
N ASN A 160 3.76 -1.22 16.26
CA ASN A 160 4.11 -2.55 16.77
C ASN A 160 2.94 -3.51 16.55
N ASP A 161 3.22 -4.72 16.09
CA ASP A 161 2.20 -5.78 15.99
C ASP A 161 1.82 -6.28 17.41
N PRO A 162 0.54 -6.18 17.82
CA PRO A 162 0.07 -6.68 19.12
C PRO A 162 -0.10 -8.22 19.17
N GLY A 163 0.55 -8.96 18.27
CA GLY A 163 0.46 -10.43 18.18
C GLY A 163 -0.63 -10.93 17.22
N LEU A 164 -1.09 -10.09 16.29
CA LEU A 164 -2.12 -10.37 15.31
C LEU A 164 -1.58 -10.80 13.94
N ASP A 165 -0.26 -10.90 13.80
CA ASP A 165 0.43 -11.19 12.54
C ASP A 165 0.07 -10.16 11.46
N LEU A 166 0.39 -8.90 11.78
CA LEU A 166 0.10 -7.74 10.94
C LEU A 166 1.27 -7.45 10.00
N ARG A 167 0.92 -7.00 8.78
CA ARG A 167 1.85 -6.28 7.92
C ARG A 167 2.02 -4.87 8.50
N VAL A 168 3.20 -4.56 9.02
CA VAL A 168 3.44 -3.34 9.81
C VAL A 168 3.48 -2.06 8.97
N GLU A 169 3.81 -2.18 7.69
CA GLU A 169 3.85 -1.09 6.71
C GLU A 169 3.34 -1.64 5.38
N HIS A 170 2.39 -0.96 4.76
CA HIS A 170 1.93 -1.31 3.42
C HIS A 170 1.37 -0.09 2.70
N SER A 171 1.97 0.25 1.55
CA SER A 171 1.55 1.38 0.74
C SER A 171 1.52 1.00 -0.73
N HIS A 172 0.37 1.16 -1.38
CA HIS A 172 0.26 1.11 -2.84
C HIS A 172 -0.09 2.50 -3.35
N GLY A 173 0.40 2.86 -4.54
CA GLY A 173 0.16 4.17 -5.12
C GLY A 173 -0.11 4.15 -6.61
N PHE A 174 -0.48 5.33 -7.11
CA PHE A 174 -0.81 5.58 -8.50
C PHE A 174 -0.62 7.05 -8.87
N ASN A 175 -0.62 7.36 -10.16
CA ASN A 175 -0.71 8.73 -10.68
C ASN A 175 -1.64 8.81 -11.92
N ASP A 176 -1.87 10.03 -12.40
CA ASP A 176 -2.74 10.31 -13.54
C ASP A 176 -2.08 10.01 -14.91
N ARG A 177 -0.82 9.56 -14.92
CA ARG A 177 -0.08 9.18 -16.13
C ARG A 177 -0.12 7.67 -16.40
N GLY A 178 -0.85 6.91 -15.58
CA GLY A 178 -0.96 5.47 -15.72
C GLY A 178 0.12 4.68 -14.99
N ASP A 179 0.86 5.30 -14.06
CA ASP A 179 1.82 4.60 -13.20
C ASP A 179 1.17 4.15 -11.89
N GLY A 180 1.63 3.02 -11.34
CA GLY A 180 1.14 2.48 -10.07
C GLY A 180 1.90 1.26 -9.59
N GLY A 181 1.59 0.82 -8.36
CA GLY A 181 2.17 -0.38 -7.77
C GLY A 181 2.43 -0.23 -6.28
N HIS A 182 3.21 -1.15 -5.75
CA HIS A 182 3.60 -1.19 -4.34
C HIS A 182 4.81 -0.28 -4.09
N TYR A 183 4.67 0.72 -3.22
CA TYR A 183 5.71 1.69 -2.89
C TYR A 183 6.81 1.07 -2.02
N HIS A 184 8.08 1.29 -2.41
CA HIS A 184 9.25 0.90 -1.62
C HIS A 184 9.85 2.12 -0.90
N TYR A 185 10.35 3.09 -1.67
CA TYR A 185 11.03 4.29 -1.15
C TYR A 185 11.23 5.33 -2.26
N ASP A 186 11.55 6.57 -1.90
CA ASP A 186 12.08 7.53 -2.88
C ASP A 186 13.50 7.17 -3.33
N THR A 187 13.80 7.41 -4.61
CA THR A 187 15.13 7.20 -5.20
C THR A 187 15.90 8.51 -5.44
N THR A 188 15.25 9.65 -5.21
CA THR A 188 15.84 11.00 -5.33
C THR A 188 15.76 11.74 -3.98
N PRO A 189 16.54 11.33 -2.98
CA PRO A 189 16.39 11.79 -1.60
C PRO A 189 16.59 13.30 -1.42
N ASP A 190 17.45 13.94 -2.22
CA ASP A 190 17.71 15.38 -2.12
C ASP A 190 16.57 16.25 -2.65
N GLU A 191 15.71 15.70 -3.52
CA GLU A 191 14.67 16.42 -4.24
C GLU A 191 13.26 16.07 -3.77
N THR A 192 13.09 14.97 -3.05
CA THR A 192 11.76 14.45 -2.70
C THR A 192 11.02 15.36 -1.72
N GLU A 193 9.75 15.59 -2.00
CA GLU A 193 8.81 16.32 -1.13
C GLU A 193 7.58 15.45 -0.90
N TYR A 194 7.16 15.32 0.35
CA TYR A 194 6.01 14.55 0.78
C TYR A 194 4.96 15.47 1.42
N LEU A 195 3.71 15.27 1.02
CA LEU A 195 2.53 15.79 1.72
C LEU A 195 1.64 14.61 2.11
N ALA A 196 1.34 14.47 3.39
CA ALA A 196 0.50 13.37 3.88
C ALA A 196 -0.62 13.84 4.80
N TYR A 197 -1.70 13.07 4.80
CA TYR A 197 -2.83 13.19 5.71
C TYR A 197 -3.14 11.81 6.28
N TYR A 198 -2.92 11.64 7.59
CA TYR A 198 -3.19 10.40 8.31
C TYR A 198 -4.26 10.59 9.38
N SER A 199 -5.03 9.53 9.60
CA SER A 199 -5.91 9.36 10.76
C SER A 199 -5.33 8.27 11.68
N VAL A 200 -5.54 8.44 12.98
CA VAL A 200 -5.21 7.41 13.98
C VAL A 200 -6.36 6.41 14.03
N ALA A 201 -6.07 5.12 13.86
CA ALA A 201 -7.06 4.06 13.93
C ALA A 201 -7.51 3.84 15.39
N GLN A 202 -8.82 3.78 15.62
CA GLN A 202 -9.39 3.48 16.94
C GLN A 202 -9.48 1.97 17.20
N HIS A 203 -9.58 1.18 16.14
CA HIS A 203 -9.75 -0.27 16.20
C HIS A 203 -8.92 -0.94 15.11
N VAL A 204 -8.50 -2.17 15.39
CA VAL A 204 -7.94 -3.10 14.42
C VAL A 204 -8.88 -4.29 14.28
N CYS A 205 -9.18 -4.67 13.04
CA CYS A 205 -9.94 -5.88 12.74
C CYS A 205 -9.05 -6.81 11.94
N ARG A 206 -8.80 -8.02 12.48
CA ARG A 206 -8.04 -9.06 11.79
C ARG A 206 -9.01 -10.10 11.26
N ILE A 207 -9.19 -10.13 9.95
CA ILE A 207 -10.04 -11.09 9.24
C ILE A 207 -9.14 -12.15 8.61
N ASP A 208 -9.55 -13.41 8.70
CA ASP A 208 -8.89 -14.55 8.04
C ASP A 208 -7.37 -14.59 8.26
N ARG A 209 -6.95 -14.72 9.53
CA ARG A 209 -5.54 -14.83 9.87
C ARG A 209 -4.99 -16.19 9.38
N PRO A 210 -3.86 -16.21 8.64
CA PRO A 210 -3.21 -17.45 8.26
C PRO A 210 -2.91 -18.31 9.50
N VAL A 211 -3.25 -19.59 9.42
CA VAL A 211 -2.92 -20.59 10.46
C VAL A 211 -1.41 -20.85 10.46
N GLU A 212 -0.82 -20.92 9.26
CA GLU A 212 0.62 -21.03 9.04
C GLU A 212 1.14 -19.68 8.53
N SER A 213 2.20 -19.16 9.16
CA SER A 213 2.75 -17.85 8.84
C SER A 213 4.28 -17.86 8.85
N HIS A 214 4.86 -16.92 8.12
CA HIS A 214 6.29 -16.68 8.00
C HIS A 214 6.57 -15.18 7.86
N GLN A 215 7.85 -14.79 7.95
CA GLN A 215 8.28 -13.39 7.80
C GLN A 215 8.73 -13.02 6.38
N ILE A 216 8.77 -13.98 5.46
CA ILE A 216 9.18 -13.77 4.05
C ILE A 216 8.17 -12.90 3.29
N GLY A 217 8.65 -12.02 2.42
CA GLY A 217 7.85 -11.23 1.47
C GLY A 217 7.07 -10.08 2.12
N ARG A 218 7.59 -9.53 3.21
CA ARG A 218 6.95 -8.44 3.98
C ARG A 218 7.51 -7.04 3.67
N ASP A 219 8.37 -6.92 2.67
CA ASP A 219 8.89 -5.65 2.15
C ASP A 219 7.99 -5.02 1.10
#